data_AF-A0A1I2RLN6-F1
#
_entry.id   AF-A0A1I2RLN6-F1
#
_cell.length_a   1.000
_cell.length_b   1.000
_cell.length_c   1.000
_cell.angle_alpha   90.00
_cell.angle_beta   90.00
_cell.angle_gamma   90.00
#
_symmetry.space_group_name_H-M   'P 1'
#
loop_
_entity.id
_entity.type
_entity.pdbx_description
1 polymer ?
#
loop_
_entity_poly.entity_id
_entity_poly.type
_entity_poly.pdbx_seq_one_letter_code
_entity_poly.pdbx_strand_id
1 'polypeptide(L)'
;MSFPVSYYCPHCGALVEIEREGYLADKSVTPYPLVGWEYAAPEAEFEGDADGVQFVCGESDAPGLTWTGERSEADDVENPHGDSPCGREFYLSFVRYEDGREVESVPESEYVDIGL
;
A
#
# COMPACT_ATOMS: atom_id res chain seq x y z
N MET A 1 2.56 18.81 8.16
CA MET A 1 1.86 18.28 9.37
C MET A 1 1.47 16.86 9.02
N SER A 2 2.11 15.90 9.67
CA SER A 2 1.80 14.48 9.48
C SER A 2 0.58 14.08 10.29
N PHE A 3 -0.20 13.14 9.77
CA PHE A 3 -1.33 12.54 10.45
C PHE A 3 -1.22 11.01 10.30
N PRO A 4 -1.61 10.25 11.33
CA PRO A 4 -1.67 8.80 11.24
C PRO A 4 -2.80 8.39 10.29
N VAL A 5 -2.49 7.52 9.33
CA VAL A 5 -3.47 6.91 8.42
C VAL A 5 -3.29 5.40 8.44
N SER A 6 -4.40 4.68 8.55
CA SER A 6 -4.41 3.23 8.60
C SER A 6 -4.70 2.61 7.23
N TYR A 7 -3.89 1.64 6.84
CA TYR A 7 -4.05 0.83 5.63
C TYR A 7 -4.16 -0.63 6.01
N TYR A 8 -4.90 -1.41 5.23
CA TYR A 8 -5.00 -2.85 5.43
C TYR A 8 -4.22 -3.60 4.35
N CYS A 9 -3.59 -4.70 4.75
CA CYS A 9 -2.97 -5.63 3.82
C CYS A 9 -4.07 -6.32 2.98
N PRO A 10 -4.01 -6.27 1.64
CA PRO A 10 -5.02 -6.90 0.78
C PRO A 10 -4.99 -8.45 0.85
N HIS A 11 -3.93 -9.04 1.40
CA HIS A 11 -3.81 -10.50 1.53
C HIS A 11 -4.54 -11.06 2.75
N CYS A 12 -4.36 -10.46 3.92
CA CYS A 12 -4.90 -10.99 5.19
C CYS A 12 -5.69 -9.97 6.03
N GLY A 13 -5.77 -8.72 5.59
CA GLY A 13 -6.48 -7.65 6.27
C GLY A 13 -5.69 -6.96 7.39
N ALA A 14 -4.47 -7.41 7.71
CA ALA A 14 -3.66 -6.80 8.79
C ALA A 14 -3.55 -5.28 8.65
N LEU A 15 -3.82 -4.55 9.72
CA LEU A 15 -3.81 -3.09 9.73
C LEU A 15 -2.42 -2.54 10.12
N VAL A 16 -1.94 -1.63 9.28
CA VAL A 16 -0.74 -0.82 9.50
C VAL A 16 -1.13 0.65 9.56
N GLU A 17 -0.65 1.35 10.57
CA GLU A 17 -0.76 2.80 10.67
C GLU A 17 0.57 3.43 10.26
N ILE A 18 0.52 4.45 9.41
CA ILE A 18 1.69 5.23 9.00
C ILE A 18 1.44 6.73 9.16
N GLU A 19 2.44 7.43 9.67
CA GLU A 19 2.46 8.90 9.73
C GLU A 19 2.81 9.47 8.35
N ARG A 20 1.93 10.34 7.82
CA ARG A 20 2.13 10.98 6.51
C ARG A 20 1.59 12.38 6.45
N GLU A 21 2.15 13.23 5.61
CA GLU A 21 1.61 14.56 5.37
C GLU A 21 0.27 14.55 4.60
N GLY A 22 -0.68 15.38 5.08
CA GLY A 22 -2.07 15.38 4.59
C GLY A 22 -2.31 15.96 3.20
N TYR A 23 -1.27 16.35 2.44
CA TYR A 23 -1.43 16.77 1.03
C TYR A 23 -1.31 15.60 0.05
N LEU A 24 -0.69 14.48 0.45
CA LEU A 24 -0.70 13.28 -0.35
C LEU A 24 -2.15 12.78 -0.38
N ALA A 25 -2.64 12.37 -1.54
CA ALA A 25 -3.93 11.70 -1.68
C ALA A 25 -3.69 10.21 -1.96
N ASP A 26 -4.44 9.34 -1.28
CA ASP A 26 -4.41 7.90 -1.49
C ASP A 26 -5.06 7.55 -2.81
N LYS A 27 -4.35 6.81 -3.66
CA LYS A 27 -4.92 6.28 -4.90
C LYS A 27 -5.50 4.89 -4.67
N SER A 28 -4.67 3.97 -4.17
CA SER A 28 -5.08 2.60 -3.91
C SER A 28 -4.07 1.85 -3.06
N VAL A 29 -4.50 0.77 -2.43
CA VAL A 29 -3.64 -0.24 -1.80
C VAL A 29 -3.78 -1.53 -2.59
N THR A 30 -2.68 -2.02 -3.16
CA THR A 30 -2.69 -3.16 -4.07
C THR A 30 -1.68 -4.24 -3.64
N PRO A 31 -1.96 -5.52 -3.93
CA PRO A 31 -1.00 -6.59 -3.67
C PRO A 31 0.21 -6.57 -4.61
N TYR A 32 0.10 -5.85 -5.74
CA TYR A 32 1.13 -5.71 -6.77
C TYR A 32 1.44 -4.24 -7.03
N PRO A 33 2.66 -3.89 -7.49
CA PRO A 33 2.99 -2.52 -7.87
C PRO A 33 2.16 -2.03 -9.06
N LEU A 34 2.02 -0.72 -9.20
CA LEU A 34 1.39 -0.09 -10.36
C LEU A 34 2.46 0.21 -11.42
N VAL A 35 2.10 0.03 -12.70
CA VAL A 35 3.04 0.26 -13.81
C VAL A 35 3.50 1.72 -13.79
N GLY A 36 4.80 1.95 -13.65
CA GLY A 36 5.40 3.28 -13.72
C GLY A 36 5.24 4.13 -12.46
N TRP A 37 4.93 3.50 -11.31
CA TRP A 37 5.05 4.08 -9.98
C TRP A 37 6.40 3.70 -9.36
N GLU A 38 7.08 4.66 -8.74
CA GLU A 38 8.26 4.40 -7.91
C GLU A 38 7.86 4.22 -6.44
N TYR A 39 8.24 3.08 -5.84
CA TYR A 39 7.92 2.77 -4.46
C TYR A 39 9.15 2.88 -3.57
N ALA A 40 8.99 3.54 -2.43
CA ALA A 40 9.99 3.62 -1.39
C ALA A 40 9.67 2.65 -0.23
N ALA A 41 10.70 2.26 0.51
CA ALA A 41 10.52 1.55 1.77
C ALA A 41 9.94 2.50 2.83
N PRO A 42 9.19 2.00 3.84
CA PRO A 42 8.59 2.85 4.89
C PRO A 42 9.63 3.55 5.78
N GLU A 43 10.87 3.07 5.79
CA GLU A 43 12.00 3.68 6.49
C GLU A 43 12.67 4.80 5.69
N ALA A 44 12.37 4.91 4.40
CA ALA A 44 12.92 5.92 3.50
C ALA A 44 12.00 7.14 3.40
N GLU A 45 12.55 8.26 2.94
CA GLU A 45 11.77 9.47 2.67
C GLU A 45 10.92 9.26 1.41
N PHE A 46 9.60 9.05 1.57
CA PHE A 46 8.65 8.84 0.46
C PHE A 46 7.80 10.09 0.14
N GLU A 47 7.89 11.14 0.94
CA GLU A 47 7.00 12.32 0.87
C GLU A 47 7.34 13.32 -0.27
N GLY A 48 8.37 13.04 -1.08
CA GLY A 48 8.85 13.95 -2.13
C GLY A 48 9.15 13.32 -3.49
N ASP A 49 9.78 12.14 -3.51
CA ASP A 49 10.27 11.51 -4.74
C ASP A 49 9.55 10.21 -5.09
N ALA A 50 8.90 9.54 -4.13
CA ALA A 50 8.22 8.28 -4.34
C ALA A 50 6.74 8.46 -4.68
N ASP A 51 6.25 7.68 -5.64
CA ASP A 51 4.83 7.61 -5.99
C ASP A 51 4.04 6.68 -5.03
N GLY A 52 4.72 5.97 -4.12
CA GLY A 52 4.09 5.07 -3.18
C GLY A 52 5.05 4.47 -2.14
N VAL A 53 4.51 3.62 -1.28
CA VAL A 53 5.26 2.90 -0.24
C VAL A 53 5.07 1.40 -0.42
N GLN A 54 6.18 0.67 -0.45
CA GLN A 54 6.21 -0.78 -0.44
C GLN A 54 6.30 -1.27 1.00
N PHE A 55 5.34 -2.10 1.41
CA PHE A 55 5.30 -2.69 2.75
C PHE A 55 5.46 -4.20 2.68
N VAL A 56 5.98 -4.78 3.77
CA VAL A 56 5.91 -6.23 4.02
C VAL A 56 5.03 -6.45 5.24
N CYS A 57 4.00 -7.26 5.10
CA CYS A 57 2.98 -7.43 6.14
C CYS A 57 3.55 -8.05 7.41
N GLY A 58 3.53 -7.28 8.51
CA GLY A 58 4.14 -7.66 9.79
C GLY A 58 5.64 -7.41 9.90
N GLU A 59 6.25 -6.85 8.87
CA GLU A 59 7.69 -6.57 8.84
C GLU A 59 7.92 -5.10 8.52
N SER A 60 8.26 -4.32 9.54
CA SER A 60 8.88 -2.98 9.47
C SER A 60 9.03 -2.44 10.89
N ASP A 61 10.13 -1.74 11.16
CA ASP A 61 10.39 -0.99 12.40
C ASP A 61 10.55 0.51 12.10
N ALA A 62 9.97 0.98 10.99
CA ALA A 62 10.05 2.39 10.61
C ALA A 62 9.43 3.26 11.72
N PRO A 63 10.07 4.41 12.08
CA PRO A 63 9.70 5.17 13.27
C PRO A 63 8.28 5.76 13.24
N GLY A 64 7.71 5.94 12.04
CA GLY A 64 6.34 6.41 11.84
C GLY A 64 5.37 5.31 11.41
N LEU A 65 5.73 4.03 11.55
CA LEU A 65 4.92 2.88 11.16
C LEU A 65 4.60 2.01 12.37
N THR A 66 3.31 1.74 12.60
CA THR A 66 2.85 0.87 13.69
C THR A 66 1.87 -0.17 13.18
N TRP A 67 2.15 -1.44 13.40
CA TRP A 67 1.18 -2.52 13.22
C TRP A 67 0.21 -2.53 14.41
N THR A 68 -1.08 -2.34 14.15
CA THR A 68 -2.07 -2.23 15.23
C THR A 68 -2.41 -3.58 15.86
N GLY A 69 -2.11 -4.68 15.17
CA GLY A 69 -2.53 -6.04 15.53
C GLY A 69 -4.00 -6.31 15.23
N GLU A 70 -4.73 -5.33 14.70
CA GLU A 70 -6.09 -5.48 14.20
C GLU A 70 -6.08 -5.92 12.74
N ARG A 71 -7.23 -6.40 12.27
CA ARG A 71 -7.44 -6.78 10.88
C ARG A 71 -8.74 -6.18 10.36
N SER A 72 -8.70 -5.75 9.10
CA SER A 72 -9.87 -5.39 8.33
C SER A 72 -10.64 -6.65 7.92
N GLU A 73 -11.96 -6.59 8.03
CA GLU A 73 -12.90 -7.59 7.52
C GLU A 73 -13.49 -7.17 6.17
N ALA A 74 -12.77 -6.32 5.43
CA ALA A 74 -13.20 -5.86 4.11
C ALA A 74 -13.32 -7.03 3.12
N ASP A 75 -14.31 -6.94 2.24
CA ASP A 75 -14.68 -8.03 1.31
C ASP A 75 -13.62 -8.26 0.22
N ASP A 76 -12.77 -7.25 -0.04
CA ASP A 76 -11.67 -7.30 -1.00
C ASP A 76 -10.36 -7.89 -0.44
N VAL A 77 -10.37 -8.36 0.82
CA VAL A 77 -9.26 -9.11 1.41
C VAL A 77 -9.27 -10.55 0.88
N GLU A 78 -8.14 -11.02 0.34
CA GLU A 78 -8.01 -12.36 -0.24
C GLU A 78 -8.30 -13.48 0.79
N ASN A 79 -7.72 -13.38 1.99
CA ASN A 79 -7.87 -14.37 3.03
C ASN A 79 -7.98 -13.74 4.44
N PRO A 80 -9.15 -13.19 4.81
CA PRO A 80 -9.34 -12.50 6.10
C PRO A 80 -9.25 -13.43 7.32
N HIS A 81 -9.34 -14.75 7.12
CA HIS A 81 -9.24 -15.76 8.18
C HIS A 81 -7.88 -16.46 8.23
N GLY A 82 -6.92 -16.06 7.39
CA GLY A 82 -5.57 -16.61 7.37
C GLY A 82 -4.66 -16.09 8.48
N ASP A 83 -3.38 -16.44 8.39
CA ASP A 83 -2.33 -15.91 9.26
C ASP A 83 -2.22 -14.38 9.10
N SER A 84 -2.18 -13.68 10.23
CA SER A 84 -2.04 -12.23 10.31
C SER A 84 -1.07 -11.88 11.44
N PRO A 85 0.08 -11.25 11.13
CA PRO A 85 0.54 -10.81 9.81
C PRO A 85 0.92 -11.97 8.87
N CYS A 86 0.79 -11.78 7.55
CA CYS A 86 1.01 -12.83 6.55
C CYS A 86 2.42 -12.83 5.91
N GLY A 87 3.27 -11.84 6.17
CA GLY A 87 4.63 -11.75 5.62
C GLY A 87 4.70 -11.44 4.11
N ARG A 88 3.58 -11.10 3.48
CA ARG A 88 3.54 -10.78 2.04
C ARG A 88 3.73 -9.29 1.81
N GLU A 89 4.31 -8.96 0.66
CA GLU A 89 4.43 -7.59 0.18
C GLU A 89 3.08 -7.03 -0.30
N PHE A 90 2.90 -5.73 -0.08
CA PHE A 90 1.78 -4.95 -0.60
C PHE A 90 2.20 -3.48 -0.76
N TYR A 91 1.47 -2.76 -1.59
CA TYR A 91 1.89 -1.48 -2.13
C TYR A 91 0.80 -0.43 -1.88
N LEU A 92 1.15 0.63 -1.16
CA LEU A 92 0.35 1.85 -1.09
C LEU A 92 0.78 2.77 -2.21
N SER A 93 -0.17 3.21 -3.02
CA SER A 93 0.10 4.11 -4.13
C SER A 93 -0.56 5.47 -3.90
N PHE A 94 0.20 6.54 -4.09
CA PHE A 94 -0.29 7.91 -4.03
C PHE A 94 -0.82 8.37 -5.38
N VAL A 95 -1.68 9.39 -5.34
CA VAL A 95 -2.20 10.05 -6.54
C VAL A 95 -1.08 10.89 -7.17
N ARG A 96 -0.70 10.55 -8.40
CA ARG A 96 0.22 11.35 -9.21
C ARG A 96 -0.53 12.38 -10.04
N TYR A 97 0.00 13.60 -10.10
CA TYR A 97 -0.50 14.67 -10.97
C TYR A 97 0.56 15.03 -12.02
N GLU A 98 0.18 15.01 -13.30
CA GLU A 98 1.00 15.50 -14.41
C GLU A 98 0.22 16.55 -15.19
N ASP A 99 0.84 17.71 -15.44
CA ASP A 99 0.19 18.84 -16.15
C ASP A 99 -1.15 19.27 -15.52
N GLY A 100 -1.29 19.10 -14.20
CA GLY A 100 -2.52 19.40 -13.46
C GLY A 100 -3.66 18.39 -13.69
N ARG A 101 -3.39 17.24 -14.29
CA ARG A 101 -4.32 16.11 -14.41
C ARG A 101 -3.85 14.93 -13.58
N GLU A 102 -4.78 14.26 -12.93
CA GLU A 102 -4.50 12.99 -12.27
C GLU A 102 -4.09 11.95 -13.30
N VAL A 103 -3.00 11.24 -13.04
CA VAL A 103 -2.54 10.12 -13.87
C VAL A 103 -3.37 8.89 -13.55
N GLU A 104 -3.97 8.29 -14.58
CA GLU A 104 -4.62 6.99 -14.46
C GLU A 104 -3.56 5.92 -14.18
N SER A 105 -3.73 5.18 -13.07
CA SER A 105 -2.87 4.03 -12.78
C SER A 105 -3.45 2.77 -13.38
N VAL A 106 -2.59 1.94 -13.94
CA VAL A 106 -2.93 0.56 -14.28
C VAL A 106 -2.17 -0.35 -13.32
N PRO A 107 -2.84 -1.22 -12.56
CA PRO A 107 -2.12 -2.22 -11.76
C PRO A 107 -1.30 -3.13 -12.68
N GLU A 108 -0.09 -3.51 -12.27
CA GLU A 108 0.62 -4.62 -12.90
C GLU A 108 -0.18 -5.89 -12.65
N SER A 109 -1.10 -6.17 -13.56
CA SER A 109 -1.76 -7.47 -13.64
C SER A 109 -0.80 -8.37 -14.40
N GLU A 110 -0.19 -9.35 -13.74
CA GLU A 110 0.27 -10.53 -14.47
C GLU A 110 -0.96 -11.15 -15.13
N TYR A 111 -1.12 -10.91 -16.44
CA TYR A 111 -2.17 -11.56 -17.22
C TYR A 111 -1.89 -13.06 -17.23
N VAL A 112 -2.62 -13.82 -16.41
CA VAL A 112 -2.64 -15.28 -16.51
C VAL A 112 -3.50 -15.63 -17.72
N ASP A 113 -2.87 -16.11 -18.78
CA ASP A 113 -3.56 -16.76 -19.90
C ASP A 113 -4.18 -18.07 -19.37
N ILE A 114 -5.46 -18.01 -19.00
CA ILE A 114 -6.28 -19.21 -18.78
C ILE A 114 -6.63 -19.77 -20.17
N GLY A 115 -5.64 -20.45 -20.76
CA GLY A 115 -5.76 -21.08 -22.07
C GLY A 115 -7.03 -21.92 -22.18
N LEU A 116 -7.90 -21.52 -23.10
CA LEU A 116 -9.16 -22.19 -23.47
C LEU A 116 -8.91 -23.43 -24.32
#